data_AF-A0ABD5MJT5-F1
#
_entry.id   AF-A0ABD5MJT5-F1
#
_cell.length_a   1.000
_cell.length_b   1.000
_cell.length_c   1.000
_cell.angle_alpha   90.00
_cell.angle_beta   90.00
_cell.angle_gamma   90.00
#
_symmetry.space_group_name_H-M   'P 1'
#
loop_
_entity.id
_entity.type
_entity.pdbx_description
1 polymer ?
#
loop_
_entity_poly.entity_id
_entity_poly.type
_entity_poly.pdbx_seq_one_letter_code
_entity_poly.pdbx_strand_id
1 'polypeptide(L)'
;MGSRGTDESTERRKLRPRERTDALGRFLEDTFDALGEHALIAVPSLLWAALSVPPGDSTAMLAGYVALVVGLAVVRGNRLSGGDGRRGIPPWPDGSRRPLLARVGYYNLAIVAIAALATAGAPPGWGESAVSLTVAGTLGLALGLGFPVVAAAVVRLTGGGPRARPQDWNSLRADRERNRRSR
;
A
#
# COMPACT_ATOMS: atom_id res chain seq x y z
N MET A 1 44.26 22.31 -16.79
CA MET A 1 43.24 22.10 -15.74
C MET A 1 41.88 22.01 -16.42
N GLY A 2 41.36 20.80 -16.61
CA GLY A 2 40.11 20.56 -17.34
C GLY A 2 38.90 20.74 -16.44
N SER A 3 38.06 21.72 -16.77
CA SER A 3 36.73 21.90 -16.20
C SER A 3 35.87 20.67 -16.50
N ARG A 4 35.70 19.79 -15.51
CA ARG A 4 34.63 18.78 -15.48
C ARG A 4 33.31 19.48 -15.10
N GLY A 5 32.85 20.38 -15.95
CA GLY A 5 31.51 20.94 -15.88
C GLY A 5 30.59 20.05 -16.69
N THR A 6 29.55 19.50 -16.08
CA THR A 6 28.43 18.92 -16.83
C THR A 6 27.92 19.98 -17.79
N ASP A 7 27.87 19.64 -19.09
CA ASP A 7 27.40 20.53 -20.16
C ASP A 7 26.07 21.19 -19.75
N GLU A 8 25.98 22.50 -19.95
CA GLU A 8 24.80 23.32 -19.62
C GLU A 8 23.53 22.77 -20.29
N SER A 9 23.68 22.07 -21.43
CA SER A 9 22.59 21.33 -22.08
C SER A 9 22.01 20.20 -21.19
N THR A 10 22.86 19.59 -20.37
CA THR A 10 22.50 18.52 -19.42
C THR A 10 21.84 19.09 -18.18
N GLU A 11 22.26 20.27 -17.70
CA GLU A 11 21.62 20.96 -16.59
C GLU A 11 20.23 21.51 -16.97
N ARG A 12 20.08 22.06 -18.19
CA ARG A 12 18.80 22.54 -18.70
C ARG A 12 17.77 21.41 -18.88
N ARG A 13 18.20 20.16 -19.13
CA ARG A 13 17.30 18.98 -19.13
C ARG A 13 16.78 18.61 -17.74
N LYS A 14 17.50 18.94 -16.66
CA LYS A 14 17.05 18.68 -15.27
C LYS A 14 15.98 19.67 -14.81
N LEU A 15 15.93 20.87 -15.40
CA LEU A 15 15.01 21.94 -15.03
C LEU A 15 13.72 21.98 -15.89
N ARG A 16 13.58 21.08 -16.87
CA ARG A 16 12.32 20.97 -17.61
C ARG A 16 11.24 20.52 -16.62
N PRO A 17 10.07 21.19 -16.57
CA PRO A 17 8.93 20.69 -15.80
C PRO A 17 8.72 19.23 -16.19
N ARG A 18 8.91 18.30 -15.25
CA ARG A 18 8.74 16.88 -15.53
C ARG A 18 7.36 16.71 -16.17
N GLU A 19 7.33 16.08 -17.35
CA GLU A 19 6.07 15.69 -17.98
C GLU A 19 5.23 14.96 -16.93
N ARG A 20 3.96 15.34 -16.87
CA ARG A 20 2.99 14.83 -15.90
C ARG A 20 3.09 13.30 -15.88
N THR A 21 3.50 12.73 -14.73
CA THR A 21 3.73 11.28 -14.58
C THR A 21 2.55 10.52 -15.20
N ASP A 22 2.85 9.59 -16.08
CA ASP A 22 1.84 8.76 -16.75
C ASP A 22 1.19 7.79 -15.74
N ALA A 23 0.17 7.05 -16.18
CA ALA A 23 -0.56 6.14 -15.29
C ALA A 23 0.32 5.01 -14.74
N LEU A 24 1.31 4.57 -15.54
CA LEU A 24 2.30 3.57 -15.15
C LEU A 24 3.29 4.14 -14.13
N GLY A 25 3.85 5.32 -14.36
CA GLY A 25 4.75 5.97 -13.41
C GLY A 25 4.11 6.18 -12.03
N ARG A 26 2.83 6.61 -12.00
CA ARG A 26 2.07 6.69 -10.72
C ARG A 26 1.89 5.32 -10.07
N PHE A 27 1.70 4.27 -10.86
CA PHE A 27 1.54 2.91 -10.32
C PHE A 27 2.82 2.41 -9.69
N LEU A 28 3.95 2.65 -10.35
CA LEU A 28 5.27 2.28 -9.84
C LEU A 28 5.58 3.06 -8.56
N GLU A 29 5.26 4.35 -8.52
CA GLU A 29 5.37 5.17 -7.31
C GLU A 29 4.53 4.59 -6.16
N ASP A 30 3.23 4.31 -6.40
CA ASP A 30 2.35 3.66 -5.42
C ASP A 30 2.92 2.30 -4.94
N THR A 31 3.55 1.55 -5.85
CA THR A 31 4.12 0.23 -5.57
C THR A 31 5.38 0.32 -4.74
N PHE A 32 6.31 1.22 -5.07
CA PHE A 32 7.54 1.44 -4.30
C PHE A 32 7.23 2.00 -2.92
N ASP A 33 6.26 2.91 -2.82
CA ASP A 33 5.78 3.42 -1.54
C ASP A 33 5.18 2.32 -0.67
N ALA A 34 4.31 1.48 -1.25
CA ALA A 34 3.72 0.35 -0.54
C ALA A 34 4.79 -0.66 -0.10
N LEU A 35 5.74 -0.98 -0.99
CA LEU A 35 6.86 -1.86 -0.69
C LEU A 35 7.73 -1.30 0.42
N GLY A 36 8.14 -0.03 0.34
CA GLY A 36 9.02 0.60 1.33
C GLY A 36 8.37 0.69 2.70
N GLU A 37 7.11 1.11 2.76
CA GLU A 37 6.34 1.13 4.00
C GLU A 37 6.20 -0.28 4.60
N HIS A 38 5.78 -1.25 3.79
CA HIS A 38 5.57 -2.61 4.25
C HIS A 38 6.87 -3.27 4.69
N ALA A 39 7.95 -3.13 3.91
CA ALA A 39 9.25 -3.72 4.22
C ALA A 39 9.80 -3.20 5.56
N LEU A 40 9.66 -1.91 5.85
CA LEU A 40 10.11 -1.30 7.11
C LEU A 40 9.25 -1.73 8.31
N ILE A 41 7.93 -1.79 8.14
CA ILE A 41 7.01 -2.14 9.23
C ILE A 41 7.04 -3.65 9.53
N ALA A 42 7.21 -4.47 8.49
CA ALA A 42 7.14 -5.92 8.59
C ALA A 42 8.50 -6.60 8.80
N VAL A 43 9.59 -5.85 9.04
CA VAL A 43 10.95 -6.40 9.25
C VAL A 43 10.95 -7.63 10.18
N PRO A 44 10.30 -7.62 11.37
CA PRO A 44 10.33 -8.78 12.26
C PRO A 44 9.73 -10.03 11.60
N SER A 45 8.56 -9.91 10.96
CA SER A 45 7.91 -11.02 10.27
C SER A 45 8.66 -11.47 9.02
N LEU A 46 9.28 -10.55 8.28
CA LEU A 46 10.09 -10.87 7.10
C LEU A 46 11.36 -11.64 7.51
N LEU A 47 12.02 -11.22 8.59
CA LEU A 47 13.17 -11.93 9.14
C LEU A 47 12.76 -13.32 9.65
N TRP A 48 11.65 -13.41 10.39
CA TRP A 48 11.13 -14.70 10.83
C TRP A 48 10.80 -15.63 9.66
N ALA A 49 10.11 -15.13 8.63
CA ALA A 49 9.78 -15.92 7.44
C ALA A 49 11.02 -16.36 6.68
N ALA A 50 12.01 -15.48 6.50
CA ALA A 50 13.28 -15.82 5.85
C ALA A 50 14.05 -16.92 6.60
N LEU A 51 13.91 -17.00 7.92
CA LEU A 51 14.56 -18.03 8.74
C LEU A 51 13.73 -19.31 8.90
N SER A 52 12.41 -19.26 8.65
CA SER A 52 11.48 -20.35 8.95
C SER A 52 10.95 -21.07 7.71
N VAL A 53 10.91 -20.40 6.56
CA VAL A 53 10.40 -20.98 5.30
C VAL A 53 11.50 -21.81 4.63
N PRO A 54 11.27 -23.11 4.34
CA PRO A 54 12.24 -23.93 3.63
C PRO A 54 12.57 -23.38 2.24
N PRO A 55 13.80 -23.61 1.70
CA PRO A 55 14.18 -23.11 0.39
C PRO A 55 13.24 -23.54 -0.75
N GLY A 56 12.65 -24.74 -0.66
CA GLY A 56 11.69 -25.26 -1.64
C GLY A 56 10.40 -24.44 -1.74
N ASP A 57 9.98 -23.80 -0.65
CA ASP A 57 8.72 -23.06 -0.54
C ASP A 57 8.91 -21.55 -0.70
N SER A 58 10.17 -21.10 -0.80
CA SER A 58 10.54 -19.68 -0.91
C SER A 58 9.91 -18.98 -2.12
N THR A 59 9.70 -19.70 -3.22
CA THR A 59 9.06 -19.15 -4.43
C THR A 59 7.59 -18.84 -4.21
N ALA A 60 6.85 -19.71 -3.51
CA ALA A 60 5.44 -19.49 -3.17
C ALA A 60 5.28 -18.32 -2.20
N MET A 61 6.16 -18.26 -1.19
CA MET A 61 6.24 -17.13 -0.27
C MET A 61 6.50 -15.80 -1.00
N LEU A 62 7.47 -15.78 -1.92
CA LEU A 62 7.79 -14.60 -2.71
C LEU A 62 6.63 -14.17 -3.59
N ALA A 63 5.95 -15.10 -4.27
CA ALA A 63 4.79 -14.80 -5.10
C ALA A 63 3.65 -14.19 -4.27
N GLY A 64 3.37 -14.75 -3.09
CA GLY A 64 2.39 -14.18 -2.15
C GLY A 64 2.79 -12.78 -1.68
N TYR A 65 4.07 -12.57 -1.35
CA TYR A 65 4.56 -11.26 -0.94
C TYR A 65 4.47 -10.21 -2.05
N VAL A 66 4.84 -10.56 -3.27
CA VAL A 66 4.72 -9.67 -4.44
C VAL A 66 3.24 -9.32 -4.68
N ALA A 67 2.36 -10.32 -4.64
CA ALA A 67 0.93 -10.11 -4.81
C ALA A 67 0.32 -9.22 -3.71
N LEU A 68 0.79 -9.36 -2.48
CA LEU A 68 0.44 -8.48 -1.35
C LEU A 68 0.83 -7.03 -1.64
N VAL A 69 2.08 -6.79 -2.02
CA VAL A 69 2.58 -5.44 -2.34
C VAL A 69 1.80 -4.82 -3.51
N VAL A 70 1.55 -5.60 -4.56
CA VAL A 70 0.73 -5.15 -5.71
C VAL A 70 -0.69 -4.82 -5.27
N GLY A 71 -1.32 -5.66 -4.45
CA GLY A 71 -2.66 -5.41 -3.90
C GLY A 71 -2.70 -4.10 -3.10
N LEU A 72 -1.71 -3.87 -2.24
CA LEU A 72 -1.58 -2.63 -1.46
C LEU A 72 -1.40 -1.41 -2.35
N ALA A 73 -0.56 -1.50 -3.39
CA ALA A 73 -0.35 -0.41 -4.35
C ALA A 73 -1.64 -0.02 -5.06
N VAL A 74 -2.44 -1.02 -5.48
CA VAL A 74 -3.72 -0.81 -6.16
C VAL A 74 -4.71 -0.04 -5.28
N VAL A 75 -4.83 -0.39 -3.99
CA VAL A 75 -5.74 0.31 -3.07
C VAL A 75 -5.19 1.66 -2.61
N ARG A 76 -3.87 1.81 -2.47
CA ARG A 76 -3.20 3.06 -2.08
C ARG A 76 -3.42 4.17 -3.12
N GLY A 77 -3.29 3.83 -4.40
CA GLY A 77 -3.59 4.75 -5.50
C GLY A 77 -5.08 5.11 -5.66
N ASN A 78 -5.96 4.67 -4.74
CA ASN A 78 -7.43 4.81 -4.81
C ASN A 78 -8.05 4.33 -6.13
N ARG A 79 -7.36 3.45 -6.86
CA ARG A 79 -7.77 2.97 -8.19
C ARG A 79 -9.06 2.16 -8.12
N LEU A 80 -9.32 1.54 -6.96
CA LEU A 80 -10.54 0.78 -6.68
C LEU A 80 -11.60 1.60 -5.92
N SER A 81 -11.18 2.57 -5.11
CA SER A 81 -12.05 3.42 -4.30
C SER A 81 -12.86 4.41 -5.15
N GLY A 82 -12.42 4.65 -6.39
CA GLY A 82 -13.14 5.42 -7.40
C GLY A 82 -13.39 6.86 -6.97
N GLY A 83 -12.37 7.56 -6.44
CA GLY A 83 -12.35 9.02 -6.16
C GLY A 83 -13.32 9.53 -5.08
N ASP A 84 -14.56 9.05 -5.09
CA ASP A 84 -15.73 9.59 -4.38
C ASP A 84 -16.27 8.61 -3.31
N GLY A 85 -15.58 7.49 -3.04
CA GLY A 85 -16.05 6.47 -2.07
C GLY A 85 -17.28 5.67 -2.52
N ARG A 86 -17.74 5.85 -3.77
CA ARG A 86 -18.94 5.21 -4.33
C ARG A 86 -18.87 3.69 -4.46
N ARG A 87 -17.67 3.10 -4.41
CA ARG A 87 -17.46 1.64 -4.56
C ARG A 87 -17.40 0.88 -3.24
N GLY A 88 -17.69 1.53 -2.11
CA GLY A 88 -17.75 0.88 -0.79
C GLY A 88 -16.38 0.49 -0.20
N ILE A 89 -15.28 0.73 -0.90
CA ILE A 89 -13.91 0.51 -0.39
C ILE A 89 -13.47 1.78 0.35
N PRO A 90 -13.09 1.70 1.63
CA PRO A 90 -12.56 2.83 2.37
C PRO A 90 -11.31 3.42 1.71
N PRO A 91 -11.10 4.75 1.79
CA PRO A 91 -9.86 5.34 1.33
C PRO A 91 -8.67 4.77 2.11
N TRP A 92 -7.49 4.84 1.50
CA TRP A 92 -6.26 4.47 2.20
C TRP A 92 -6.16 5.22 3.55
N PRO A 93 -5.85 4.53 4.66
CA PRO A 93 -5.86 5.16 5.98
C PRO A 93 -4.85 6.29 6.08
N ASP A 94 -5.12 7.32 6.89
CA ASP A 94 -4.14 8.38 7.13
C ASP A 94 -2.94 7.90 7.99
N GLY A 95 -1.93 8.75 8.13
CA GLY A 95 -0.73 8.46 8.94
C GLY A 95 -0.94 8.64 10.45
N SER A 96 -2.17 8.69 10.94
CA SER A 96 -2.41 8.87 12.38
C SER A 96 -2.02 7.62 13.18
N ARG A 97 -1.83 7.77 14.51
CA ARG A 97 -1.30 6.69 15.37
C ARG A 97 -2.11 5.38 15.30
N ARG A 98 -3.43 5.46 15.19
CA ARG A 98 -4.32 4.28 15.23
C ARG A 98 -4.22 3.43 13.95
N PRO A 99 -4.40 3.99 12.74
CA PRO A 99 -4.12 3.27 11.50
C PRO A 99 -2.68 2.77 11.40
N LEU A 100 -1.70 3.50 11.94
CA LEU A 100 -0.32 3.02 11.96
C LEU A 100 -0.17 1.71 12.76
N LEU A 101 -0.78 1.62 13.95
CA LEU A 101 -0.81 0.37 14.71
C LEU A 101 -1.55 -0.75 13.97
N ALA A 102 -2.65 -0.41 13.28
CA ALA A 102 -3.36 -1.37 12.44
C ALA A 102 -2.47 -1.89 11.30
N ARG A 103 -1.68 -1.02 10.65
CA ARG A 103 -0.70 -1.39 9.62
C ARG A 103 0.36 -2.33 10.19
N VAL A 104 0.93 -2.00 11.36
CA VAL A 104 1.93 -2.83 12.03
C VAL A 104 1.40 -4.24 12.28
N GLY A 105 0.23 -4.36 12.92
CA GLY A 105 -0.36 -5.66 13.20
C GLY A 105 -0.71 -6.42 11.92
N TYR A 106 -1.37 -5.75 10.97
CA TYR A 106 -1.84 -6.37 9.75
C TYR A 106 -0.72 -6.86 8.84
N TYR A 107 0.31 -6.05 8.59
CA TYR A 107 1.43 -6.44 7.73
C TYR A 107 2.20 -7.62 8.29
N ASN A 108 2.48 -7.63 9.60
CA ASN A 108 3.17 -8.76 10.21
C ASN A 108 2.32 -10.04 10.15
N LEU A 109 1.01 -9.95 10.42
CA LEU A 109 0.11 -11.10 10.29
C LEU A 109 -0.03 -11.58 8.84
N ALA A 110 -0.05 -10.68 7.85
CA ALA A 110 -0.12 -11.04 6.45
C ALA A 110 1.08 -11.86 6.00
N ILE A 111 2.30 -11.46 6.40
CA ILE A 111 3.53 -12.22 6.13
C ILE A 111 3.48 -13.60 6.77
N VAL A 112 3.06 -13.69 8.03
CA VAL A 112 2.95 -14.99 8.72
C VAL A 112 1.91 -15.89 8.03
N ALA A 113 0.77 -15.33 7.61
CA ALA A 113 -0.27 -16.08 6.92
C ALA A 113 0.20 -16.60 5.55
N ILE A 114 0.89 -15.76 4.77
CA ILE A 114 1.46 -16.18 3.48
C ILE A 114 2.53 -17.24 3.69
N ALA A 115 3.41 -17.08 4.68
CA ALA A 115 4.47 -18.05 4.99
C ALA A 115 3.88 -19.40 5.42
N ALA A 116 2.88 -19.40 6.32
CA ALA A 116 2.20 -20.61 6.76
C ALA A 116 1.50 -21.33 5.60
N LEU A 117 0.90 -20.58 4.67
CA LEU A 117 0.23 -21.17 3.52
C LEU A 117 1.21 -21.68 2.47
N ALA A 118 2.35 -21.01 2.29
CA ALA A 118 3.43 -21.45 1.42
C ALA A 118 4.01 -22.80 1.88
N THR A 119 4.10 -23.03 3.19
CA THR A 119 4.67 -24.27 3.77
C THR A 119 3.63 -25.35 4.08
N ALA A 120 2.34 -25.08 3.93
CA ALA A 120 1.27 -26.04 4.22
C ALA A 120 1.22 -27.23 3.23
N GLY A 121 1.93 -27.14 2.10
CA GLY A 121 1.92 -28.14 1.04
C GLY A 121 0.63 -28.13 0.20
N ALA A 122 0.70 -28.72 -1.00
CA ALA A 122 -0.47 -28.92 -1.83
C ALA A 122 -1.21 -30.21 -1.41
N PRO A 123 -2.55 -30.30 -1.60
CA PRO A 123 -3.27 -31.55 -1.42
C PRO A 123 -2.68 -32.67 -2.29
N PRO A 124 -2.76 -33.95 -1.87
CA PRO A 124 -2.28 -35.07 -2.66
C PRO A 124 -2.88 -35.07 -4.08
N GLY A 125 -2.03 -35.18 -5.10
CA GLY A 125 -2.44 -35.22 -6.52
C GLY A 125 -2.48 -33.87 -7.23
N TRP A 126 -2.17 -32.78 -6.53
CA TRP A 126 -2.03 -31.45 -7.11
C TRP A 126 -0.54 -31.16 -7.36
N GLY A 127 -0.18 -30.61 -8.52
CA GLY A 127 1.21 -30.24 -8.82
C GLY A 127 1.71 -29.23 -7.79
N GLU A 128 2.64 -29.64 -6.94
CA GLU A 128 2.99 -28.98 -5.68
C GLU A 128 3.42 -27.51 -5.85
N SER A 129 4.09 -27.18 -6.95
CA SER A 129 4.67 -25.85 -7.18
C SER A 129 3.69 -24.84 -7.77
N ALA A 130 2.87 -25.23 -8.75
CA ALA A 130 1.93 -24.28 -9.38
C ALA A 130 0.78 -23.91 -8.43
N VAL A 131 0.35 -24.86 -7.62
CA VAL A 131 -0.80 -24.70 -6.72
C VAL A 131 -0.42 -23.85 -5.52
N SER A 132 0.73 -24.12 -4.89
CA SER A 132 1.25 -23.28 -3.80
C SER A 132 1.48 -21.84 -4.25
N LEU A 133 2.05 -21.62 -5.45
CA LEU A 133 2.18 -20.29 -6.06
C LEU A 133 0.84 -19.58 -6.23
N THR A 134 -0.15 -20.27 -6.83
CA THR A 134 -1.47 -19.68 -7.09
C THR A 134 -2.19 -19.32 -5.81
N VAL A 135 -2.14 -20.22 -4.82
CA VAL A 135 -2.80 -20.07 -3.53
C VAL A 135 -2.15 -18.95 -2.71
N ALA A 136 -0.82 -18.95 -2.58
CA ALA A 136 -0.09 -17.90 -1.87
C ALA A 136 -0.25 -16.53 -2.56
N GLY A 137 -0.17 -16.49 -3.90
CA GLY A 137 -0.41 -15.29 -4.69
C GLY A 137 -1.82 -14.74 -4.51
N THR A 138 -2.83 -15.61 -4.56
CA THR A 138 -4.24 -15.21 -4.37
C THR A 138 -4.48 -14.69 -2.96
N LEU A 139 -3.91 -15.35 -1.94
CA LEU A 139 -3.98 -14.88 -0.56
C LEU A 139 -3.31 -13.51 -0.42
N GLY A 140 -2.09 -13.36 -0.93
CA GLY A 140 -1.36 -12.09 -0.89
C GLY A 140 -2.16 -10.96 -1.50
N LEU A 141 -2.70 -11.17 -2.71
CA LEU A 141 -3.55 -10.19 -3.38
C LEU A 141 -4.80 -9.86 -2.55
N ALA A 142 -5.51 -10.87 -2.04
CA ALA A 142 -6.71 -10.68 -1.23
C ALA A 142 -6.41 -9.87 0.05
N LEU A 143 -5.29 -10.15 0.72
CA LEU A 143 -4.84 -9.40 1.89
C LEU A 143 -4.45 -7.96 1.53
N GLY A 144 -3.79 -7.73 0.40
CA GLY A 144 -3.43 -6.38 -0.04
C GLY A 144 -4.67 -5.54 -0.35
N LEU A 145 -5.64 -6.13 -1.05
CA LEU A 145 -6.90 -5.47 -1.41
C LEU A 145 -7.83 -5.27 -0.19
N GLY A 146 -7.80 -6.19 0.78
CA GLY A 146 -8.65 -6.15 1.96
C GLY A 146 -8.19 -5.19 3.06
N PHE A 147 -6.94 -4.72 3.02
CA PHE A 147 -6.34 -3.91 4.07
C PHE A 147 -7.16 -2.65 4.44
N PRO A 148 -7.67 -1.81 3.50
CA PRO A 148 -8.43 -0.61 3.86
C PRO A 148 -9.69 -0.92 4.68
N VAL A 149 -10.33 -2.07 4.42
CA VAL A 149 -11.52 -2.53 5.16
C VAL A 149 -11.15 -2.85 6.60
N VAL A 150 -10.06 -3.58 6.80
CA VAL A 150 -9.56 -3.94 8.14
C VAL A 150 -9.13 -2.70 8.92
N ALA A 151 -8.38 -1.80 8.28
CA ALA A 151 -7.96 -0.56 8.92
C ALA A 151 -9.16 0.31 9.33
N ALA A 152 -10.17 0.43 8.47
CA ALA A 152 -11.41 1.14 8.80
C ALA A 152 -12.16 0.47 9.97
N ALA A 153 -12.22 -0.86 10.01
CA ALA A 153 -12.82 -1.60 11.12
C ALA A 153 -12.09 -1.35 12.44
N VAL A 154 -10.75 -1.42 12.46
CA VAL A 154 -9.94 -1.14 13.65
C VAL A 154 -10.16 0.29 14.15
N VAL A 155 -10.20 1.26 13.24
CA VAL A 155 -10.46 2.66 13.59
C VAL A 155 -11.86 2.84 14.21
N ARG A 156 -12.89 2.19 13.65
CA ARG A 156 -14.25 2.19 14.22
C ARG A 156 -14.30 1.54 15.61
N LEU A 157 -13.71 0.36 15.77
CA LEU A 157 -13.72 -0.41 17.02
C LEU A 157 -12.94 0.29 18.15
N THR A 158 -11.89 1.04 17.81
CA THR A 158 -11.07 1.77 18.79
C THR A 158 -11.61 3.18 19.10
N GLY A 159 -12.90 3.44 18.79
CA GLY A 159 -13.56 4.71 19.07
C GLY A 159 -13.02 5.88 18.24
N GLY A 160 -12.44 5.60 17.08
CA GLY A 160 -12.12 6.58 16.05
C GLY A 160 -13.27 6.69 15.08
N GLY A 161 -14.41 7.25 15.50
CA GLY A 161 -15.39 7.70 14.52
C GLY A 161 -14.72 8.65 13.52
N PRO A 162 -15.22 8.77 12.27
CA PRO A 162 -14.71 9.76 11.34
C PRO A 162 -14.82 11.12 12.01
N ARG A 163 -13.72 11.60 12.60
CA ARG A 163 -13.60 13.01 12.93
C ARG A 163 -13.75 13.66 11.58
N ALA A 164 -14.89 14.34 11.39
CA ALA A 164 -15.08 15.23 10.28
C ALA A 164 -13.72 15.89 10.05
N ARG A 165 -13.14 15.70 8.85
CA ARG A 165 -11.99 16.49 8.45
C ARG A 165 -12.30 17.91 8.90
N PRO A 166 -11.37 18.64 9.54
CA PRO A 166 -11.58 20.06 9.75
C PRO A 166 -12.05 20.59 8.40
N GLN A 167 -13.28 21.12 8.34
CA GLN A 167 -13.76 21.83 7.17
C GLN A 167 -12.60 22.73 6.79
N ASP A 168 -12.06 22.50 5.59
CA ASP A 168 -10.89 23.18 5.06
C ASP A 168 -10.98 24.64 5.50
N TRP A 169 -9.99 25.16 6.24
CA TRP A 169 -10.09 26.49 6.86
C TRP A 169 -10.45 27.56 5.80
N ASN A 170 -10.11 27.27 4.54
CA ASN A 170 -10.48 28.03 3.36
C ASN A 170 -11.99 28.02 3.07
N SER A 171 -12.69 26.89 3.26
CA SER A 171 -14.15 26.80 3.12
C SER A 171 -14.90 27.62 4.17
N LEU A 172 -14.44 27.62 5.42
CA LEU A 172 -15.00 28.45 6.49
C LEU A 172 -14.69 29.95 6.31
N ARG A 173 -13.54 30.29 5.68
CA ARG A 173 -13.26 31.67 5.26
C ARG A 173 -14.19 32.12 4.13
N ALA A 174 -14.37 31.28 3.11
CA ALA A 174 -15.24 31.58 1.99
C ALA A 174 -16.69 31.83 2.43
N ASP A 175 -17.21 31.05 3.38
CA ASP A 175 -18.55 31.27 3.94
C ASP A 175 -18.67 32.55 4.76
N ARG A 176 -17.63 32.92 5.54
CA ARG A 176 -17.61 34.19 6.26
C ARG A 176 -17.57 35.39 5.33
N GLU A 177 -16.84 35.30 4.22
CA GLU A 177 -16.79 36.37 3.22
C GLU A 177 -18.10 36.49 2.46
N ARG A 178 -18.76 35.36 2.15
CA ARG A 178 -20.07 35.35 1.50
C ARG A 178 -21.16 35.97 2.40
N ASN A 179 -21.15 35.68 3.70
CA ASN A 179 -22.09 36.27 4.68
C ASN A 179 -21.83 37.75 5.00
N ARG A 180 -20.62 38.28 4.74
CA ARG A 180 -20.34 39.71 4.88
C ARG A 180 -20.83 40.54 3.69
N ARG A 181 -20.99 39.93 2.52
CA ARG A 181 -21.45 40.61 1.30
C ARG A 181 -22.98 40.65 1.18
N SER A 182 -23.69 39.90 2.01
CA SER A 182 -25.16 39.82 2.03
C SER A 182 -25.81 40.71 3.10
N ARG A 183 -25.03 41.54 3.79
CA ARG A 183 -25.49 42.59 4.71
C ARG A 183 -25.04 43.94 4.19
#